data_AF-A0A2T2Q7F3-F1
#
_entry.id   AF-A0A2T2Q7F3-F1
#
_cell.length_a   1.000
_cell.length_b   1.000
_cell.length_c   1.000
_cell.angle_alpha   90.00
_cell.angle_beta   90.00
_cell.angle_gamma   90.00
#
_symmetry.space_group_name_H-M   'P 1'
#
loop_
_entity.id
_entity.type
_entity.pdbx_description
1 polymer ?
#
loop_
_entity_poly.entity_id
_entity_poly.type
_entity_poly.pdbx_seq_one_letter_code
_entity_poly.pdbx_strand_id
1 'polypeptide(L)'
;MKLSFSPASPFARKVRIAAIELGLIDKIEFTPASVAPGTANEDYSKITPLKKLPVLITNDGDVILDSYVIVEYLNEIAGGALIPGYGPARWKAKTNHSLLNGMLDSMLLCRYEKMVRPQGLQWQAWSDDHWNRAWTGMARFENMPEVLNGPFDISQIGLVCVLGYADFRFADCGWRKAYPKLDAFHQKMLQRPSVKISVPPAA
;
A
#
# COMPACT_ATOMS: atom_id res chain seq x y z
N MET A 1 -15.93 9.96 -8.75
CA MET A 1 -15.24 9.97 -7.43
C MET A 1 -13.88 10.65 -7.60
N LYS A 2 -13.30 11.19 -6.52
CA LYS A 2 -11.95 11.80 -6.55
C LYS A 2 -11.04 11.13 -5.53
N LEU A 3 -9.82 10.76 -5.92
CA LEU A 3 -8.85 10.12 -5.03
C LEU A 3 -7.65 11.04 -4.84
N SER A 4 -7.34 11.38 -3.59
CA SER A 4 -6.09 12.08 -3.29
C SER A 4 -4.90 11.16 -3.53
N PHE A 5 -3.92 11.68 -4.27
CA PHE A 5 -2.95 10.85 -4.95
C PHE A 5 -1.54 11.42 -4.87
N SER A 6 -0.59 10.53 -4.54
CA SER A 6 0.82 10.69 -4.86
C SER A 6 1.29 9.40 -5.51
N PRO A 7 2.01 9.46 -6.64
CA PRO A 7 2.48 8.26 -7.32
C PRO A 7 3.51 7.47 -6.49
N ALA A 8 4.14 8.12 -5.51
CA ALA A 8 5.07 7.49 -4.57
C ALA A 8 4.39 6.75 -3.40
N SER A 9 3.07 6.94 -3.18
CA SER A 9 2.39 6.36 -2.03
C SER A 9 2.00 4.90 -2.29
N PRO A 10 2.50 3.93 -1.49
CA PRO A 10 2.11 2.52 -1.64
C PRO A 10 0.66 2.28 -1.22
N PHE A 11 0.12 3.09 -0.31
CA PHE A 11 -1.28 3.04 0.11
C PHE A 11 -2.23 3.50 -1.02
N ALA A 12 -1.85 4.57 -1.75
CA ALA A 12 -2.58 5.01 -2.92
C ALA A 12 -2.42 4.02 -4.09
N ARG A 13 -1.22 3.41 -4.23
CA ARG A 13 -0.97 2.35 -5.22
C ARG A 13 -1.91 1.15 -5.03
N LYS A 14 -2.14 0.71 -3.79
CA LYS A 14 -3.12 -0.34 -3.47
C LYS A 14 -4.51 -0.03 -3.99
N VAL A 15 -5.01 1.18 -3.74
CA VAL A 15 -6.32 1.63 -4.24
C VAL A 15 -6.34 1.66 -5.77
N ARG A 16 -5.28 2.15 -6.41
CA ARG A 16 -5.18 2.20 -7.89
C ARG A 16 -5.19 0.81 -8.51
N ILE A 17 -4.44 -0.15 -7.95
CA ILE A 17 -4.46 -1.54 -8.43
C ILE A 17 -5.88 -2.09 -8.31
N ALA A 18 -6.51 -1.95 -7.14
CA ALA A 18 -7.88 -2.41 -6.94
C ALA A 18 -8.87 -1.77 -7.92
N ALA A 19 -8.81 -0.45 -8.11
CA ALA A 19 -9.68 0.26 -9.05
C ALA A 19 -9.50 -0.20 -10.50
N ILE A 20 -8.28 -0.57 -10.92
CA ILE A 20 -8.04 -1.12 -12.26
C ILE A 20 -8.65 -2.53 -12.37
N GLU A 21 -8.40 -3.41 -11.40
CA GLU A 21 -8.94 -4.78 -11.40
C GLU A 21 -10.48 -4.80 -11.33
N LEU A 22 -11.08 -3.80 -10.70
CA LEU A 22 -12.54 -3.65 -10.60
C LEU A 22 -13.17 -2.90 -11.78
N GLY A 23 -12.39 -2.45 -12.76
CA GLY A 23 -12.89 -1.67 -13.90
C GLY A 23 -13.46 -0.29 -13.50
N LEU A 24 -12.99 0.28 -12.39
CA LEU A 24 -13.45 1.55 -11.84
C LEU A 24 -12.46 2.70 -12.04
N ILE A 25 -11.26 2.43 -12.57
CA ILE A 25 -10.18 3.43 -12.65
C ILE A 25 -10.61 4.69 -13.42
N ASP A 26 -11.38 4.55 -14.49
CA ASP A 26 -11.86 5.67 -15.31
C ASP A 26 -12.98 6.49 -14.63
N LYS A 27 -13.51 5.99 -13.51
CA LYS A 27 -14.51 6.70 -12.67
C LYS A 27 -13.88 7.47 -11.52
N ILE A 28 -12.55 7.48 -11.44
CA ILE A 28 -11.77 8.11 -10.37
C ILE A 28 -10.87 9.19 -10.95
N GLU A 29 -11.17 10.44 -10.61
CA GLU A 29 -10.26 11.56 -10.85
C GLU A 29 -9.13 11.53 -9.81
N PHE A 30 -7.88 11.66 -10.24
CA PHE A 30 -6.75 11.78 -9.31
C PHE A 30 -6.48 13.24 -8.96
N THR A 31 -6.56 13.54 -7.67
CA THR A 31 -6.22 14.86 -7.13
C THR A 31 -4.82 14.78 -6.53
N PRO A 32 -3.79 15.40 -7.14
CA PRO A 32 -2.44 15.39 -6.61
C PRO A 32 -2.40 15.97 -5.20
N ALA A 33 -1.72 15.28 -4.29
CA ALA A 33 -1.53 15.75 -2.93
C ALA A 33 -0.17 15.32 -2.39
N SER A 34 0.44 16.18 -1.60
CA SER A 34 1.70 15.91 -0.89
C SER A 34 1.47 16.12 0.60
N VAL A 35 1.81 15.11 1.39
CA VAL A 35 1.73 15.14 2.85
C VAL A 35 3.00 14.52 3.42
N ALA A 36 3.60 15.21 4.39
CA ALA A 36 4.73 14.73 5.15
C ALA A 36 4.61 15.29 6.58
N PRO A 37 4.95 14.50 7.63
CA PRO A 37 5.02 15.02 8.99
C PRO A 37 5.90 16.27 9.06
N GLY A 38 5.52 17.24 9.90
CA GLY A 38 6.25 18.51 10.04
C GLY A 38 6.06 19.50 8.89
N THR A 39 5.38 19.14 7.80
CA THR A 39 5.03 20.06 6.70
C THR A 39 3.56 20.42 6.77
N ALA A 40 3.24 21.71 6.84
CA ALA A 40 1.87 22.18 6.82
C ALA A 40 1.25 21.97 5.43
N ASN A 41 -0.01 21.53 5.41
CA ASN A 41 -0.85 21.47 4.22
C ASN A 41 -2.29 21.75 4.65
N GLU A 42 -2.64 23.03 4.76
CA GLU A 42 -3.93 23.47 5.30
C GLU A 42 -5.09 23.07 4.39
N ASP A 43 -4.91 23.14 3.07
CA ASP A 43 -5.92 22.73 2.10
C ASP A 43 -6.25 21.25 2.21
N TYR A 44 -5.24 20.39 2.35
CA TYR A 44 -5.48 18.97 2.58
C TYR A 44 -6.06 18.68 3.97
N SER A 45 -5.75 19.51 4.97
CA SER A 45 -6.30 19.40 6.32
C SER A 45 -7.81 19.67 6.36
N LYS A 46 -8.34 20.46 5.42
CA LYS A 46 -9.80 20.67 5.23
C LYS A 46 -10.51 19.40 4.75
N ILE A 47 -9.79 18.48 4.09
CA ILE A 47 -10.34 17.19 3.64
C ILE A 47 -10.27 16.15 4.76
N THR A 48 -9.11 16.03 5.42
CA THR A 48 -8.95 15.11 6.56
C THR A 48 -7.94 15.64 7.59
N PRO A 49 -8.27 15.59 8.89
CA PRO A 49 -7.33 16.00 9.94
C PRO A 49 -6.11 15.06 10.04
N LEU A 50 -6.21 13.83 9.52
CA LEU A 50 -5.11 12.84 9.59
C LEU A 50 -3.93 13.19 8.69
N LYS A 51 -4.13 14.01 7.65
CA LYS A 51 -3.12 14.37 6.64
C LYS A 51 -2.38 13.16 6.06
N LYS A 52 -3.13 12.07 5.82
CA LYS A 52 -2.63 10.84 5.18
C LYS A 52 -3.26 10.65 3.81
N LEU A 53 -2.52 10.01 2.92
CA LEU A 53 -2.97 9.58 1.60
C LEU A 53 -3.14 8.06 1.57
N PRO A 54 -4.11 7.53 0.81
CA PRO A 54 -5.12 8.24 0.03
C PRO A 54 -6.39 8.54 0.84
N VAL A 55 -7.21 9.43 0.30
CA VAL A 55 -8.61 9.71 0.66
C VAL A 55 -9.43 9.63 -0.61
N LEU A 56 -10.59 8.98 -0.56
CA LEU A 56 -11.57 8.99 -1.65
C LEU A 56 -12.73 9.92 -1.27
N ILE A 57 -13.05 10.88 -2.14
CA ILE A 57 -14.26 11.70 -2.06
C ILE A 57 -15.28 11.09 -3.02
N THR A 58 -16.45 10.69 -2.51
CA THR A 58 -17.53 10.11 -3.31
C THR A 58 -18.19 11.18 -4.19
N ASN A 59 -19.12 10.78 -5.06
CA ASN A 59 -19.88 11.75 -5.86
C ASN A 59 -20.81 12.61 -5.00
N ASP A 60 -21.23 12.09 -3.84
CA ASP A 60 -22.10 12.77 -2.88
C ASP A 60 -21.31 13.67 -1.90
N GLY A 61 -19.98 13.67 -2.00
CA GLY A 61 -19.09 14.49 -1.18
C GLY A 61 -18.58 13.80 0.09
N ASP A 62 -18.97 12.54 0.34
CA ASP A 62 -18.47 11.78 1.50
C ASP A 62 -16.98 11.50 1.39
N VAL A 63 -16.31 11.54 2.53
CA VAL A 63 -14.86 11.30 2.66
C VAL A 63 -14.62 9.90 3.22
N ILE A 64 -14.02 9.03 2.40
CA ILE A 64 -13.68 7.65 2.78
C ILE A 64 -12.18 7.52 2.98
N LEU A 65 -11.83 6.95 4.13
CA LEU A 65 -10.48 6.66 4.58
C LEU A 65 -10.49 5.38 5.42
N ASP A 66 -9.40 4.63 5.52
CA ASP A 66 -8.13 4.76 4.80
C ASP A 66 -8.10 3.93 3.50
N SER A 67 -6.91 3.63 2.99
CA SER A 67 -6.72 2.80 1.79
C SER A 67 -7.38 1.41 1.83
N TYR A 68 -7.61 0.81 3.00
CA TYR A 68 -8.35 -0.47 3.08
C TYR A 68 -9.84 -0.25 2.88
N VAL A 69 -10.41 0.70 3.62
CA VAL A 69 -11.83 1.03 3.56
C VAL A 69 -12.21 1.51 2.16
N ILE A 70 -11.34 2.29 1.52
CA ILE A 70 -11.52 2.69 0.12
C ILE A 70 -11.59 1.46 -0.80
N VAL A 71 -10.70 0.46 -0.63
CA VAL A 71 -10.77 -0.76 -1.45
C VAL A 71 -12.01 -1.59 -1.15
N GLU A 72 -12.44 -1.68 0.11
CA GLU A 72 -13.67 -2.38 0.49
C GLU A 72 -14.90 -1.71 -0.16
N TYR A 73 -14.97 -0.38 -0.11
CA TYR A 73 -16.01 0.41 -0.78
C TYR A 73 -16.00 0.20 -2.30
N LEU A 74 -14.83 0.32 -2.96
CA LEU A 74 -14.71 0.11 -4.41
C LEU A 74 -15.10 -1.32 -4.80
N ASN A 75 -14.70 -2.32 -4.00
CA ASN A 75 -15.03 -3.71 -4.23
C ASN A 75 -16.55 -3.94 -4.15
N GLU A 76 -17.21 -3.33 -3.16
CA GLU A 76 -18.66 -3.45 -2.98
C GLU A 76 -19.43 -2.85 -4.16
N ILE A 77 -19.13 -1.60 -4.55
CA ILE A 77 -19.86 -0.93 -5.65
C ILE A 77 -19.62 -1.58 -7.03
N ALA A 78 -18.52 -2.33 -7.18
CA ALA A 78 -18.23 -3.10 -8.40
C ALA A 78 -18.80 -4.53 -8.36
N GLY A 79 -19.33 -5.00 -7.23
CA GLY A 79 -19.67 -6.42 -7.05
C GLY A 79 -18.44 -7.34 -7.16
N GLY A 80 -17.26 -6.83 -6.77
CA GLY A 80 -15.98 -7.51 -6.92
C GLY A 80 -15.69 -8.57 -5.86
N ALA A 81 -14.63 -9.34 -6.10
CA ALA A 81 -14.19 -10.43 -5.24
C ALA A 81 -12.76 -10.22 -4.67
N LEU A 82 -12.26 -8.98 -4.63
CA LEU A 82 -10.94 -8.67 -4.06
C LEU A 82 -10.90 -8.91 -2.55
N ILE A 83 -12.06 -8.89 -1.88
CA ILE A 83 -12.21 -9.24 -0.47
C ILE A 83 -13.30 -10.32 -0.39
N PRO A 84 -13.03 -11.51 0.16
CA PRO A 84 -14.07 -12.52 0.33
C PRO A 84 -15.25 -11.99 1.14
N GLY A 85 -16.47 -12.22 0.67
CA GLY A 85 -17.68 -11.63 1.27
C GLY A 85 -18.01 -12.15 2.67
N TYR A 86 -17.71 -13.40 2.97
CA TYR A 86 -18.03 -14.03 4.27
C TYR A 86 -17.11 -15.20 4.60
N GLY A 87 -17.25 -15.74 5.81
CA GLY A 87 -16.58 -16.95 6.26
C GLY A 87 -15.09 -16.77 6.59
N PRO A 88 -14.39 -17.87 6.90
CA PRO A 88 -13.00 -17.84 7.37
C PRO A 88 -12.02 -17.20 6.39
N ALA A 89 -12.26 -17.34 5.09
CA ALA A 89 -11.42 -16.74 4.05
C ALA A 89 -11.40 -15.20 4.15
N ARG A 90 -12.53 -14.57 4.50
CA ARG A 90 -12.61 -13.10 4.71
C ARG A 90 -11.64 -12.67 5.80
N TRP A 91 -11.66 -13.33 6.95
CA TRP A 91 -10.82 -12.98 8.08
C TRP A 91 -9.34 -13.25 7.81
N LYS A 92 -9.03 -14.31 7.06
CA LYS A 92 -7.66 -14.58 6.63
C LYS A 92 -7.14 -13.48 5.71
N ALA A 93 -7.91 -13.07 4.71
CA ALA A 93 -7.54 -11.99 3.79
C ALA A 93 -7.38 -10.64 4.53
N LYS A 94 -8.33 -10.29 5.41
CA LYS A 94 -8.27 -9.05 6.21
C LYS A 94 -7.06 -9.04 7.16
N THR A 95 -6.76 -10.17 7.80
CA THR A 95 -5.59 -10.30 8.68
C THR A 95 -4.28 -10.16 7.90
N ASN A 96 -4.15 -10.85 6.77
CA ASN A 96 -2.96 -10.75 5.91
C ASN A 96 -2.77 -9.33 5.41
N HIS A 97 -3.83 -8.69 4.93
CA HIS A 97 -3.79 -7.30 4.51
C HIS A 97 -3.37 -6.36 5.65
N SER A 98 -3.94 -6.53 6.86
CA SER A 98 -3.57 -5.70 8.02
C SER A 98 -2.08 -5.81 8.35
N LEU A 99 -1.52 -7.03 8.31
CA LEU A 99 -0.08 -7.24 8.47
C LEU A 99 0.73 -6.52 7.39
N LEU A 100 0.35 -6.69 6.11
CA LEU A 100 1.00 -6.02 4.99
C LEU A 100 0.93 -4.49 5.09
N ASN A 101 -0.18 -3.95 5.60
CA ASN A 101 -0.32 -2.53 5.86
C ASN A 101 0.62 -2.07 6.97
N GLY A 102 0.71 -2.82 8.08
CA GLY A 102 1.65 -2.53 9.16
C GLY A 102 3.13 -2.61 8.73
N MET A 103 3.45 -3.45 7.76
CA MET A 103 4.77 -3.46 7.11
C MET A 103 5.01 -2.18 6.31
N LEU A 104 4.05 -1.73 5.51
CA LEU A 104 4.13 -0.45 4.78
C LEU A 104 4.26 0.74 5.74
N ASP A 105 3.49 0.75 6.83
CA ASP A 105 3.58 1.77 7.87
C ASP A 105 4.98 1.82 8.48
N SER A 106 5.57 0.65 8.78
CA SER A 106 6.92 0.58 9.35
C SER A 106 7.99 1.06 8.36
N MET A 107 7.92 0.64 7.10
CA MET A 107 8.83 1.15 6.06
C MET A 107 8.68 2.65 5.84
N LEU A 108 7.45 3.18 5.90
CA LEU A 108 7.22 4.63 5.81
C LEU A 108 7.85 5.37 7.00
N LEU A 109 7.79 4.81 8.21
CA LEU A 109 8.45 5.39 9.39
C LEU A 109 9.98 5.39 9.24
N CYS A 110 10.60 4.32 8.73
CA CYS A 110 12.02 4.34 8.37
C CYS A 110 12.34 5.46 7.34
N ARG A 111 11.46 5.65 6.35
CA ARG A 111 11.63 6.72 5.35
C ARG A 111 11.53 8.11 5.97
N TYR A 112 10.57 8.34 6.87
CA TYR A 112 10.43 9.62 7.56
C TYR A 112 11.58 9.89 8.52
N GLU A 113 12.09 8.87 9.22
CA GLU A 113 13.26 9.03 10.07
C GLU A 113 14.46 9.57 9.27
N LYS A 114 14.68 9.07 8.06
CA LYS A 114 15.78 9.54 7.20
C LYS A 114 15.53 10.90 6.54
N MET A 115 14.29 11.18 6.11
CA MET A 115 13.98 12.33 5.25
C MET A 115 13.44 13.56 5.95
N VAL A 116 12.71 13.37 7.05
CA VAL A 116 11.94 14.42 7.70
C VAL A 116 12.57 14.77 9.02
N ARG A 117 13.07 13.78 9.77
CA ARG A 117 13.66 14.01 11.08
C ARG A 117 15.06 14.63 10.95
N PRO A 118 15.37 15.72 11.68
CA PRO A 118 16.71 16.31 11.70
C PRO A 118 17.77 15.28 12.10
N GLN A 119 18.94 15.33 11.46
CA GLN A 119 19.99 14.30 11.61
C GLN A 119 20.36 14.01 13.08
N GLY A 120 20.51 15.05 13.90
CA GLY A 120 20.86 14.90 15.33
C GLY A 120 19.74 14.35 16.22
N LEU A 121 18.52 14.20 15.69
CA LEU A 121 17.37 13.67 16.42
C LEU A 121 17.00 12.24 16.00
N GLN A 122 17.66 11.71 14.96
CA GLN A 122 17.41 10.38 14.42
C GLN A 122 17.82 9.31 15.43
N TRP A 123 16.97 8.29 15.58
CA TRP A 123 17.19 7.19 16.50
C TRP A 123 17.34 5.88 15.72
N GLN A 124 18.58 5.38 15.64
CA GLN A 124 18.87 4.20 14.83
C GLN A 124 18.08 2.97 15.29
N ALA A 125 18.00 2.70 16.60
CA ALA A 125 17.28 1.54 17.11
C ALA A 125 15.78 1.55 16.76
N TRP A 126 15.16 2.74 16.64
CA TRP A 126 13.79 2.89 16.14
C TRP A 126 13.66 2.47 14.67
N SER A 127 14.59 2.94 13.82
CA SER A 127 14.62 2.55 12.41
C SER A 127 14.87 1.05 12.25
N ASP A 128 15.78 0.48 13.03
CA ASP A 128 16.12 -0.94 12.99
C ASP A 128 14.92 -1.81 13.39
N ASP A 129 14.17 -1.43 14.44
CA ASP A 129 12.96 -2.14 14.86
C ASP A 129 11.87 -2.10 13.77
N HIS A 130 11.57 -0.92 13.22
CA HIS A 130 10.59 -0.80 12.13
C HIS A 130 11.02 -1.57 10.88
N TRP A 131 12.30 -1.54 10.54
CA TRP A 131 12.83 -2.31 9.43
C TRP A 131 12.69 -3.82 9.68
N ASN A 132 13.01 -4.28 10.88
CA ASN A 132 12.88 -5.69 11.27
C ASN A 132 11.44 -6.20 11.16
N ARG A 133 10.43 -5.38 11.44
CA ARG A 133 9.01 -5.75 11.24
C ARG A 133 8.69 -6.00 9.76
N ALA A 134 9.19 -5.15 8.86
CA ALA A 134 9.03 -5.35 7.43
C ALA A 134 9.79 -6.60 6.94
N TRP A 135 11.04 -6.78 7.39
CA TRP A 135 11.88 -7.91 7.01
C TRP A 135 11.29 -9.26 7.46
N THR A 136 10.93 -9.38 8.74
CA THR A 136 10.29 -10.59 9.27
C THR A 136 8.89 -10.82 8.70
N GLY A 137 8.17 -9.76 8.35
CA GLY A 137 6.93 -9.86 7.58
C GLY A 137 7.13 -10.49 6.20
N MET A 138 8.20 -10.09 5.47
CA MET A 138 8.57 -10.74 4.21
C MET A 138 8.92 -12.22 4.43
N ALA A 139 9.72 -12.55 5.46
CA ALA A 139 10.03 -13.93 5.80
C ALA A 139 8.77 -14.78 6.07
N ARG A 140 7.72 -14.20 6.66
CA ARG A 140 6.43 -14.86 6.85
C ARG A 140 5.73 -15.14 5.52
N PHE A 141 5.59 -14.14 4.64
CA PHE A 141 4.91 -14.32 3.35
C PHE A 141 5.68 -15.21 2.36
N GLU A 142 7.01 -15.24 2.44
CA GLU A 142 7.86 -16.21 1.73
C GLU A 142 7.43 -17.67 2.01
N ASN A 143 6.86 -17.93 3.19
CA ASN A 143 6.42 -19.25 3.64
C ASN A 143 4.89 -19.45 3.59
N MET A 144 4.16 -18.60 2.86
CA MET A 144 2.69 -18.69 2.69
C MET A 144 2.29 -18.98 1.24
N PRO A 145 2.48 -20.22 0.74
CA PRO A 145 2.17 -20.56 -0.66
C PRO A 145 0.70 -20.32 -1.03
N GLU A 146 -0.22 -20.36 -0.07
CA GLU A 146 -1.63 -20.07 -0.30
C GLU A 146 -1.88 -18.58 -0.60
N VAL A 147 -1.01 -17.69 -0.12
CA VAL A 147 -1.05 -16.27 -0.50
C VAL A 147 -0.35 -16.08 -1.84
N LEU A 148 0.84 -16.67 -2.04
CA LEU A 148 1.64 -16.48 -3.26
C LEU A 148 1.00 -17.09 -4.52
N ASN A 149 0.26 -18.19 -4.36
CA ASN A 149 -0.43 -18.89 -5.44
C ASN A 149 -1.95 -18.73 -5.42
N GLY A 150 -2.47 -17.95 -4.47
CA GLY A 150 -3.90 -17.69 -4.30
C GLY A 150 -4.49 -16.74 -5.36
N PRO A 151 -5.77 -16.38 -5.20
CA PRO A 151 -6.41 -15.37 -6.03
C PRO A 151 -5.71 -14.01 -5.88
N PHE A 152 -5.85 -13.14 -6.88
CA PHE A 152 -5.37 -11.76 -6.81
C PHE A 152 -6.33 -10.91 -5.96
N ASP A 153 -6.32 -11.19 -4.65
CA ASP A 153 -7.14 -10.55 -3.64
C ASP A 153 -6.39 -9.40 -2.94
N ILE A 154 -7.01 -8.82 -1.92
CA ILE A 154 -6.45 -7.73 -1.13
C ILE A 154 -5.11 -8.09 -0.46
N SER A 155 -4.83 -9.37 -0.22
CA SER A 155 -3.55 -9.84 0.31
C SER A 155 -2.46 -9.76 -0.77
N GLN A 156 -2.72 -10.28 -1.98
CA GLN A 156 -1.73 -10.19 -3.08
C GLN A 156 -1.49 -8.74 -3.50
N ILE A 157 -2.54 -7.91 -3.57
CA ILE A 157 -2.40 -6.47 -3.86
C ILE A 157 -1.54 -5.78 -2.80
N GLY A 158 -1.79 -6.07 -1.51
CA GLY A 158 -0.98 -5.55 -0.41
C GLY A 158 0.49 -5.97 -0.51
N LEU A 159 0.75 -7.24 -0.83
CA LEU A 159 2.10 -7.77 -0.97
C LEU A 159 2.86 -7.15 -2.15
N VAL A 160 2.19 -6.95 -3.28
CA VAL A 160 2.75 -6.18 -4.42
C VAL A 160 3.15 -4.77 -3.99
N CYS A 161 2.32 -4.10 -3.18
CA CYS A 161 2.63 -2.75 -2.70
C CYS A 161 3.81 -2.74 -1.73
N VAL A 162 3.91 -3.72 -0.82
CA VAL A 162 5.05 -3.89 0.08
C VAL A 162 6.36 -4.07 -0.69
N LEU A 163 6.41 -5.04 -1.60
CA LEU A 163 7.63 -5.38 -2.33
C LEU A 163 8.05 -4.27 -3.29
N GLY A 164 7.09 -3.66 -3.99
CA GLY A 164 7.36 -2.51 -4.84
C GLY A 164 7.79 -1.26 -4.07
N TYR A 165 7.33 -1.06 -2.83
CA TYR A 165 7.82 0.05 -1.99
C TYR A 165 9.23 -0.20 -1.47
N ALA A 166 9.56 -1.46 -1.15
CA ALA A 166 10.92 -1.87 -0.82
C ALA A 166 11.88 -1.60 -1.99
N ASP A 167 11.54 -2.02 -3.22
CA ASP A 167 12.36 -1.71 -4.41
C ASP A 167 12.51 -0.19 -4.62
N PHE A 168 11.45 0.58 -4.40
CA PHE A 168 11.44 2.01 -4.69
C PHE A 168 12.22 2.86 -3.68
N ARG A 169 12.06 2.60 -2.38
CA ARG A 169 12.65 3.43 -1.31
C ARG A 169 13.83 2.79 -0.60
N PHE A 170 14.04 1.49 -0.80
CA PHE A 170 15.04 0.68 -0.13
C PHE A 170 15.71 -0.29 -1.11
N ALA A 171 16.05 0.19 -2.32
CA ALA A 171 16.54 -0.64 -3.44
C ALA A 171 17.69 -1.59 -3.06
N ASP A 172 18.59 -1.14 -2.18
CA ASP A 172 19.77 -1.89 -1.75
C ASP A 172 19.53 -2.83 -0.56
N CYS A 173 18.28 -3.00 -0.08
CA CYS A 173 18.00 -3.79 1.11
C CYS A 173 18.10 -5.30 0.93
N GLY A 174 18.27 -5.80 -0.30
CA GLY A 174 18.59 -7.20 -0.58
C GLY A 174 17.42 -8.19 -0.44
N TRP A 175 16.18 -7.72 -0.28
CA TRP A 175 15.01 -8.59 -0.02
C TRP A 175 14.80 -9.67 -1.09
N ARG A 176 15.07 -9.37 -2.37
CA ARG A 176 14.91 -10.33 -3.48
C ARG A 176 15.81 -11.56 -3.33
N LYS A 177 17.06 -11.35 -2.92
CA LYS A 177 18.02 -12.44 -2.68
C LYS A 177 17.65 -13.23 -1.42
N ALA A 178 17.15 -12.54 -0.39
CA ALA A 178 16.76 -13.17 0.87
C ALA A 178 15.47 -14.01 0.75
N TYR A 179 14.54 -13.61 -0.12
CA TYR A 179 13.20 -14.18 -0.26
C TYR A 179 12.89 -14.52 -1.72
N PRO A 180 13.46 -15.62 -2.26
CA PRO A 180 13.36 -15.95 -3.68
C PRO A 180 11.94 -16.29 -4.16
N LYS A 181 11.05 -16.83 -3.30
CA LYS A 181 9.65 -17.07 -3.70
C LYS A 181 8.88 -15.75 -3.80
N LEU A 182 9.15 -14.79 -2.92
CA LEU A 182 8.64 -13.42 -3.03
C LEU A 182 9.17 -12.71 -4.27
N ASP A 183 10.46 -12.90 -4.61
CA ASP A 183 11.03 -12.37 -5.84
C ASP A 183 10.29 -12.91 -7.07
N ALA A 184 10.17 -14.24 -7.18
CA ALA A 184 9.44 -14.89 -8.27
C ALA A 184 7.97 -14.45 -8.34
N PHE A 185 7.30 -14.35 -7.20
CA PHE A 185 5.94 -13.80 -7.11
C PHE A 185 5.88 -12.37 -7.64
N HIS A 186 6.77 -11.49 -7.21
CA HIS A 186 6.76 -10.09 -7.59
C HIS A 186 7.07 -9.91 -9.08
N GLN A 187 8.02 -10.67 -9.63
CA GLN A 187 8.32 -10.67 -11.07
C GLN A 187 7.09 -11.04 -11.91
N LYS A 188 6.34 -12.07 -11.50
CA LYS A 188 5.07 -12.44 -12.12
C LYS A 188 4.05 -11.30 -12.01
N MET A 189 3.93 -10.68 -10.83
CA MET A 189 2.95 -9.61 -10.62
C MET A 189 3.29 -8.34 -11.41
N LEU A 190 4.56 -8.02 -11.65
CA LEU A 190 4.97 -6.88 -12.49
C LEU A 190 4.47 -7.01 -13.95
N GLN A 191 4.09 -8.21 -14.40
CA GLN A 191 3.48 -8.42 -15.71
C GLN A 191 1.97 -8.16 -15.74
N ARG A 192 1.29 -8.09 -14.58
CA ARG A 192 -0.14 -7.73 -14.53
C ARG A 192 -0.34 -6.26 -14.94
N PRO A 193 -1.32 -5.94 -15.81
CA PRO A 193 -1.55 -4.56 -16.25
C PRO A 193 -1.76 -3.56 -15.10
N SER A 194 -2.58 -3.92 -14.11
CA SER A 194 -2.85 -3.06 -12.93
C SER A 194 -1.59 -2.74 -12.13
N VAL A 195 -0.70 -3.70 -11.98
CA VAL A 195 0.57 -3.56 -11.27
C VAL A 195 1.57 -2.74 -12.08
N LYS A 196 1.69 -3.02 -13.38
CA LYS A 196 2.61 -2.36 -14.32
C LYS A 196 2.31 -0.88 -14.47
N ILE A 197 1.04 -0.52 -14.64
CA ILE A 197 0.60 0.89 -14.83
C ILE A 197 0.70 1.69 -13.52
N SER A 198 0.69 1.00 -12.38
CA SER A 198 0.73 1.64 -11.06
C SER A 198 2.12 1.76 -10.43
N VAL A 199 3.18 1.33 -11.12
CA VAL A 199 4.58 1.43 -10.65
C VAL A 199 4.91 2.90 -10.30
N PRO A 200 5.58 3.17 -9.16
CA PRO A 200 6.00 4.52 -8.82
C PRO A 200 7.04 5.06 -9.83
N PRO A 201 7.14 6.39 -10.02
CA PRO A 201 8.19 7.00 -10.84
C PRO A 201 9.57 6.70 -10.24
N ALA A 202 10.65 6.96 -11.00
CA ALA A 202 12.01 6.86 -10.49
C ALA A 202 12.20 7.70 -9.21
N ALA A 203 13.03 7.19 -8.29
CA ALA A 203 13.17 7.68 -6.90
C ALA A 203 13.92 8.99 -6.75
#